data_AF-A0A8S9BPT9-F1
#
_entry.id   AF-A0A8S9BPT9-F1
#
_cell.length_a   1.000
_cell.length_b   1.000
_cell.length_c   1.000
_cell.angle_alpha   90.00
_cell.angle_beta   90.00
_cell.angle_gamma   90.00
#
_symmetry.space_group_name_H-M   'P 1'
#
loop_
_entity.id
_entity.type
_entity.pdbx_description
1 polymer ?
#
loop_
_entity_poly.entity_id
_entity_poly.type
_entity_poly.pdbx_seq_one_letter_code
_entity_poly.pdbx_strand_id
1 'polypeptide(L)'
;MAPPNRPSNIDNFFARYQNPILGAAFASQVLHYQFIRRSQPAIDSGITPSVRSTSFPRPLRAGLGWAVVFIGLLTKITLAKKTIRDFSDPIITAKSEQKQWKTTSKEGL
;
A
#
# COMPACT_ATOMS: atom_id res chain seq x y z
N MET A 1 18.82 6.45 -18.40
CA MET A 1 17.52 6.94 -17.87
C MET A 1 16.43 6.73 -18.89
N ALA A 2 15.55 5.77 -18.65
CA ALA A 2 14.32 5.55 -19.41
C ALA A 2 13.32 6.69 -19.12
N PRO A 3 12.41 7.04 -20.05
CA PRO A 3 11.36 8.03 -19.80
C PRO A 3 10.49 7.61 -18.59
N PRO A 4 9.98 8.56 -17.79
CA PRO A 4 9.08 8.24 -16.69
C PRO A 4 7.82 7.56 -17.23
N ASN A 5 7.46 6.42 -16.64
CA ASN A 5 6.27 5.67 -17.05
C ASN A 5 5.01 6.50 -16.80
N ARG A 6 4.09 6.51 -17.78
CA ARG A 6 2.79 7.17 -17.64
C ARG A 6 2.07 6.58 -16.40
N PRO A 7 1.53 7.42 -15.49
CA PRO A 7 0.83 6.94 -14.32
C PRO A 7 -0.37 6.08 -14.73
N SER A 8 -0.51 4.93 -14.10
CA SER A 8 -1.61 4.00 -14.38
C SER A 8 -2.92 4.50 -13.76
N ASN A 9 -4.06 3.96 -14.21
CA ASN A 9 -5.37 4.26 -13.60
C ASN A 9 -5.40 3.90 -12.10
N ILE A 10 -4.63 2.88 -11.71
CA ILE A 10 -4.51 2.43 -10.32
C ILE A 10 -3.71 3.46 -9.50
N ASP A 11 -2.64 4.04 -10.05
CA ASP A 11 -1.87 5.07 -9.36
C ASP A 11 -2.72 6.31 -9.09
N ASN A 12 -3.52 6.73 -10.08
CA ASN A 12 -4.45 7.84 -9.92
C ASN A 12 -5.53 7.55 -8.87
N PHE A 13 -6.03 6.32 -8.81
CA PHE A 13 -6.98 5.91 -7.77
C PHE A 13 -6.37 6.02 -6.36
N PHE A 14 -5.18 5.46 -6.14
CA PHE A 14 -4.52 5.53 -4.82
C PHE A 14 -4.14 6.95 -4.42
N ALA A 15 -3.73 7.79 -5.38
CA ALA A 15 -3.41 9.18 -5.11
C ALA A 15 -4.67 10.01 -4.76
N ARG A 16 -5.79 9.77 -5.45
CA ARG A 16 -7.05 10.50 -5.23
C ARG A 16 -7.79 10.06 -3.98
N TYR A 17 -7.78 8.78 -3.66
CA TYR A 17 -8.55 8.18 -2.57
C TYR A 17 -7.69 7.81 -1.35
N GLN A 18 -6.50 8.40 -1.19
CA GLN A 18 -5.61 8.16 -0.05
C GLN A 18 -6.35 8.21 1.31
N ASN A 19 -7.07 9.31 1.57
CA ASN A 19 -7.75 9.53 2.86
C ASN A 19 -8.86 8.50 3.14
N PRO A 20 -9.82 8.25 2.22
CA PRO A 20 -10.84 7.25 2.46
C PRO A 20 -10.28 5.82 2.54
N ILE A 21 -9.24 5.48 1.78
CA ILE A 21 -8.61 4.15 1.87
C ILE A 21 -7.94 3.96 3.25
N LEU A 22 -7.16 4.94 3.70
CA LEU A 22 -6.54 4.90 5.03
C LEU A 22 -7.58 4.88 6.15
N GLY A 23 -8.65 5.68 6.03
CA GLY A 23 -9.75 5.71 6.98
C GLY A 23 -10.50 4.38 7.07
N ALA A 24 -10.80 3.75 5.93
CA ALA A 24 -11.44 2.44 5.89
C ALA A 24 -10.56 1.34 6.49
N ALA A 25 -9.24 1.37 6.22
CA ALA A 25 -8.28 0.44 6.81
C ALA A 25 -8.22 0.60 8.34
N PHE A 26 -8.20 1.84 8.85
CA PHE A 26 -8.22 2.11 10.28
C PHE A 26 -9.52 1.67 10.95
N ALA A 27 -10.67 1.97 10.35
CA ALA A 27 -11.97 1.49 10.85
C ALA A 27 -12.02 -0.05 10.91
N SER A 28 -11.47 -0.71 9.88
CA SER A 28 -11.38 -2.17 9.84
C SER A 28 -10.44 -2.74 10.91
N GLN A 29 -9.32 -2.08 11.21
CA GLN A 29 -8.44 -2.43 12.32
C GLN A 29 -9.18 -2.35 13.66
N VAL A 30 -9.96 -1.28 13.89
CA VAL A 30 -10.75 -1.11 15.10
C VAL A 30 -11.81 -2.21 15.22
N LEU A 31 -12.53 -2.51 14.14
CA LEU A 31 -13.50 -3.61 14.11
C LEU A 31 -12.86 -4.96 14.41
N HIS A 32 -11.70 -5.25 13.80
CA HIS A 32 -10.95 -6.47 14.04
C HIS A 32 -10.48 -6.58 15.50
N TYR A 33 -10.01 -5.49 16.09
CA TYR A 33 -9.62 -5.44 17.49
C TYR A 33 -10.81 -5.72 18.43
N GLN A 34 -11.96 -5.08 18.18
CA GLN A 34 -13.17 -5.31 18.97
C GLN A 34 -13.69 -6.75 18.80
N PHE A 35 -13.60 -7.31 17.60
CA PHE A 35 -13.94 -8.70 17.33
C PHE A 35 -13.09 -9.65 18.16
N ILE A 36 -11.75 -9.51 18.10
CA ILE A 36 -10.82 -10.34 18.87
C ILE A 36 -11.14 -10.25 20.37
N ARG A 37 -11.33 -9.03 20.90
CA ARG A 37 -11.66 -8.85 22.32
C ARG A 37 -12.95 -9.55 22.73
N ARG A 38 -13.97 -9.56 21.88
CA ARG A 38 -15.25 -10.24 22.14
C ARG A 38 -15.15 -11.76 21.98
N SER A 39 -14.38 -12.25 21.03
CA SER A 39 -14.26 -13.69 20.74
C SER A 39 -13.26 -14.40 21.66
N GLN A 40 -12.29 -13.67 22.24
CA GLN A 40 -11.21 -14.26 23.03
C GLN A 40 -11.68 -15.03 24.28
N PRO A 41 -12.64 -14.54 25.09
CA PRO A 41 -13.15 -15.28 26.25
C PRO A 41 -13.77 -16.64 25.90
N ALA A 42 -14.52 -16.73 24.80
CA ALA A 42 -15.17 -17.96 24.35
C ALA A 42 -14.17 -19.02 23.85
N ILE A 43 -13.02 -18.57 23.35
CA ILE A 43 -11.98 -19.45 22.83
C ILE A 43 -11.06 -19.90 23.97
N ASP A 44 -10.77 -19.03 24.95
CA ASP A 44 -9.96 -19.40 26.11
C ASP A 44 -10.66 -20.41 27.03
N SER A 45 -12.00 -20.47 27.02
CA SER A 45 -12.79 -21.48 27.73
C SER A 45 -12.83 -22.87 27.06
N GLY A 46 -12.42 -22.98 25.79
CA GLY A 46 -12.56 -24.21 24.99
C GLY A 46 -11.26 -24.93 24.63
N ILE A 47 -10.08 -24.36 24.95
CA ILE A 47 -8.79 -24.90 24.54
C ILE A 47 -8.06 -25.50 25.75
N THR A 48 -7.71 -26.80 25.66
CA THR A 48 -6.84 -27.48 26.62
C THR A 48 -5.46 -26.80 26.71
N PRO A 49 -4.88 -26.67 27.92
CA PRO A 49 -3.68 -25.85 28.17
C PRO A 49 -2.41 -26.30 27.41
N SER A 50 -2.40 -27.48 26.80
CA SER A 50 -1.25 -28.04 26.06
C SER A 50 -1.00 -27.42 24.68
N VAL A 51 -1.97 -26.70 24.08
CA VAL A 51 -1.82 -26.07 22.75
C VAL A 51 -1.45 -24.57 22.85
N ARG A 52 -1.11 -24.09 24.05
CA ARG A 52 -0.72 -22.68 24.29
C ARG A 52 0.74 -22.40 23.87
N SER A 53 1.18 -22.92 22.72
CA SER A 53 2.56 -22.77 22.21
C SER A 53 2.75 -21.51 21.35
N THR A 54 2.18 -20.40 21.78
CA THR A 54 2.45 -19.11 21.15
C THR A 54 2.61 -18.02 22.21
N SER A 55 3.86 -17.72 22.55
CA SER A 55 4.27 -16.73 23.56
C SER A 55 3.64 -15.34 23.39
N PHE A 56 3.17 -15.00 22.19
CA PHE A 56 2.59 -13.68 21.90
C PHE A 56 1.06 -13.67 22.03
N PRO A 57 0.48 -12.73 22.81
CA PRO A 57 -0.97 -12.58 22.89
C PRO A 57 -1.56 -12.23 21.51
N ARG A 58 -2.71 -12.83 21.19
CA ARG A 58 -3.45 -12.62 19.93
C ARG A 58 -3.61 -11.14 19.51
N PRO A 59 -3.94 -10.18 20.39
CA PRO A 59 -4.01 -8.77 20.01
C PRO A 59 -2.67 -8.20 19.52
N LEU A 60 -1.52 -8.65 20.06
CA LEU A 60 -0.21 -8.24 19.56
C LEU A 60 0.05 -8.77 18.14
N ARG A 61 -0.30 -10.03 17.88
CA ARG A 61 -0.18 -10.63 16.53
C ARG A 61 -1.09 -9.96 15.52
N ALA A 62 -2.32 -9.66 15.91
CA ALA A 62 -3.26 -8.91 15.09
C ALA A 62 -2.74 -7.50 14.81
N GLY A 63 -2.18 -6.81 15.80
CA GLY A 63 -1.55 -5.50 15.64
C GLY A 63 -0.37 -5.52 14.65
N LEU A 64 0.50 -6.53 14.74
CA LEU A 64 1.61 -6.73 13.80
C LEU A 64 1.11 -6.99 12.36
N GLY A 65 0.03 -7.77 12.20
CA GLY A 65 -0.59 -8.00 10.90
C GLY A 65 -1.12 -6.71 10.26
N TRP A 66 -1.76 -5.85 11.05
CA TRP A 66 -2.22 -4.54 10.56
C TRP A 66 -1.07 -3.59 10.21
N ALA A 67 0.05 -3.64 10.96
CA ALA A 67 1.23 -2.83 10.63
C ALA A 67 1.75 -3.13 9.21
N VAL A 68 1.79 -4.40 8.80
CA VAL A 68 2.17 -4.81 7.44
C VAL A 68 1.20 -4.24 6.40
N VAL A 69 -0.11 -4.27 6.66
CA VAL A 69 -1.13 -3.71 5.77
C VAL A 69 -0.92 -2.20 5.57
N PHE A 70 -0.70 -1.44 6.66
CA PHE A 70 -0.45 0.00 6.55
C PHE A 70 0.83 0.32 5.80
N ILE A 71 1.91 -0.42 6.05
CA ILE A 71 3.18 -0.25 5.31
C ILE A 71 2.96 -0.50 3.81
N GLY A 72 2.27 -1.57 3.44
CA GLY A 72 1.94 -1.87 2.04
C GLY A 72 1.11 -0.76 1.39
N LEU A 73 0.10 -0.27 2.10
CA LEU A 73 -0.79 0.79 1.61
C LEU A 73 -0.04 2.12 1.41
N LEU A 74 0.75 2.52 2.40
CA LEU A 74 1.59 3.73 2.35
C LEU A 74 2.63 3.62 1.23
N THR A 75 3.23 2.44 1.04
CA THR A 75 4.18 2.20 -0.05
C THR A 75 3.52 2.40 -1.41
N LYS A 76 2.33 1.83 -1.63
CA LYS A 76 1.60 1.99 -2.89
C LYS A 76 1.19 3.44 -3.14
N ILE A 77 0.67 4.14 -2.13
CA ILE A 77 0.32 5.56 -2.25
C ILE A 77 1.55 6.41 -2.54
N THR A 78 2.67 6.13 -1.87
CA THR A 78 3.92 6.88 -2.06
C THR A 78 4.48 6.67 -3.46
N LEU A 79 4.50 5.43 -3.95
CA LEU A 79 4.92 5.12 -5.32
C LEU A 79 4.00 5.77 -6.34
N ALA A 80 2.67 5.70 -6.15
CA ALA A 80 1.70 6.32 -7.04
C ALA A 80 1.90 7.85 -7.12
N LYS A 81 2.04 8.53 -5.97
CA LYS A 81 2.29 9.98 -5.92
C LYS A 81 3.64 10.34 -6.54
N LYS A 82 4.66 9.51 -6.36
CA LYS A 82 5.96 9.69 -7.01
C LYS A 82 5.84 9.59 -8.53
N THR A 83 5.19 8.56 -9.07
CA THR A 83 4.98 8.40 -10.52
C THR A 83 4.21 9.57 -11.12
N ILE A 84 3.15 10.04 -10.44
CA ILE A 84 2.38 11.20 -10.89
C ILE A 84 3.23 12.48 -10.89
N ARG A 85 4.03 12.69 -9.84
CA ARG A 85 4.93 13.85 -9.76
C ARG A 85 6.01 13.80 -10.83
N ASP A 86 6.68 12.68 -10.98
CA ASP A 86 7.80 12.50 -11.91
C ASP A 86 7.32 12.59 -13.38
N PHE A 87 6.04 12.29 -13.67
CA PHE A 87 5.40 12.52 -14.97
C PHE A 87 4.88 13.96 -15.18
N SER A 88 4.42 14.61 -14.11
CA SER A 88 3.91 15.99 -14.17
C SER A 88 5.02 17.05 -14.13
N ASP A 89 6.26 16.65 -13.82
CA ASP A 89 7.40 17.56 -13.72
C ASP A 89 7.91 17.93 -15.14
N PRO A 90 7.71 19.19 -15.58
CA PRO A 90 7.99 19.60 -16.96
C PRO A 90 9.47 19.43 -17.35
N ILE A 91 10.38 19.45 -16.38
CA ILE A 91 11.82 19.30 -16.63
C ILE A 91 12.18 17.84 -16.96
N ILE A 92 11.50 16.89 -16.33
CA ILE A 92 11.72 15.45 -16.54
C ILE A 92 10.98 15.01 -17.80
N THR A 93 9.77 15.53 -18.02
CA THR A 93 8.95 15.23 -19.20
C THR A 93 9.58 15.79 -20.47
N ALA A 94 10.09 17.03 -20.47
CA ALA A 94 10.80 17.61 -21.62
C ALA A 94 12.07 16.82 -22.00
N LYS A 95 12.82 16.31 -21.01
CA LYS A 95 13.98 15.42 -21.26
C LYS A 95 13.55 14.07 -21.84
N SER A 96 12.39 13.56 -21.42
CA SER A 96 11.85 12.28 -21.90
C SER A 96 11.34 12.38 -23.34
N GLU A 97 10.62 13.45 -23.67
CA GLU A 97 10.15 13.73 -25.02
C GLU A 97 11.34 13.96 -25.95
N GLN A 98 12.30 14.83 -25.59
CA GLN A 98 13.53 15.01 -26.38
C GLN A 98 14.26 13.70 -26.68
N LYS A 99 14.22 12.74 -25.75
CA LYS A 99 14.85 11.44 -25.93
C LYS A 99 14.04 10.54 -26.86
N GLN A 100 12.71 10.57 -26.78
CA GLN A 100 11.82 9.82 -27.66
C GLN A 100 11.95 10.30 -29.11
N TRP A 101 11.94 11.62 -29.35
CA TRP A 101 12.20 12.21 -30.67
C TRP A 101 13.55 11.80 -31.27
N LYS A 102 14.62 11.81 -30.45
CA LYS A 102 15.95 11.35 -30.89
C LYS A 102 16.04 9.86 -31.21
N THR A 103 15.16 9.04 -30.65
CA THR A 103 15.16 7.59 -30.87
C THR A 103 14.40 7.24 -32.14
N THR A 104 13.23 7.86 -32.37
CA THR A 104 12.47 7.72 -33.62
C THR A 104 13.26 8.19 -34.85
N SER A 105 14.10 9.22 -34.70
CA SER A 105 14.97 9.69 -35.79
C SER A 105 16.08 8.71 -36.20
N LYS A 106 16.41 7.70 -35.37
CA LYS A 106 17.47 6.72 -35.67
C LYS A 106 16.96 5.41 -36.27
N GLU A 107 15.68 5.11 -36.14
CA GLU A 107 15.05 3.92 -36.75
C GLU A 107 14.53 4.18 -38.18
N GLY A 108 14.58 5.44 -38.64
CA GLY A 108 14.10 5.87 -39.96
C GLY A 108 15.19 6.13 -41.01
N LEU A 109 16.43 5.72 -40.78
CA LEU A 109 17.55 5.85 -41.74
C LEU A 109 18.25 4.51 -41.94
#